data_AF-A0A4C1WZA3-F1
#
_entry.id   AF-A0A4C1WZA3-F1
#
_cell.length_a   1.000
_cell.length_b   1.000
_cell.length_c   1.000
_cell.angle_alpha   90.00
_cell.angle_beta   90.00
_cell.angle_gamma   90.00
#
_symmetry.space_group_name_H-M   'P 1'
#
loop_
_entity.id
_entity.type
_entity.pdbx_description
1 polymer ?
#
loop_
_entity_poly.entity_id
_entity_poly.type
_entity_poly.pdbx_seq_one_letter_code
_entity_poly.pdbx_strand_id
1 'polypeptide(L)'
;MAVNVGKTAALLTGRQRNIPTQLHLRGQDVEWKSCIRYLSVHIDRSLHMIPQMDNQRRRLQAQQNMVLRMIAETGCYVNNDVIARELRVQTIEDFVRTQAQRLFDSANEDPMPSLYI
;
A
#
# COMPACT_ATOMS: atom_id res chain seq x y z
N MET A 1 30.14 -10.00 -18.61
CA MET A 1 29.26 -8.94 -18.07
C MET A 1 28.87 -9.34 -16.64
N ALA A 2 29.33 -8.62 -15.61
CA ALA A 2 29.18 -9.02 -14.20
C ALA A 2 27.88 -8.47 -13.57
N VAL A 3 27.31 -9.18 -12.59
CA VAL A 3 26.17 -8.74 -11.77
C VAL A 3 26.71 -8.13 -10.47
N ASN A 4 25.96 -7.21 -9.84
CA ASN A 4 26.29 -6.69 -8.52
C ASN A 4 25.43 -7.40 -7.47
N VAL A 5 25.95 -8.50 -6.95
CA VAL A 5 25.26 -9.34 -5.95
C VAL A 5 24.85 -8.58 -4.69
N GLY A 6 25.63 -7.62 -4.21
CA GLY A 6 25.31 -6.84 -3.01
C GLY A 6 24.11 -5.90 -3.17
N LYS A 7 23.73 -5.57 -4.40
CA LYS A 7 22.57 -4.70 -4.71
C LYS A 7 21.41 -5.46 -5.36
N THR A 8 21.59 -6.75 -5.65
CA THR A 8 20.62 -7.55 -6.40
C THR A 8 19.99 -8.57 -5.47
N ALA A 9 18.67 -8.59 -5.40
CA ALA A 9 17.91 -9.61 -4.70
C ALA A 9 16.86 -10.18 -5.65
N ALA A 10 16.60 -11.47 -5.53
CA ALA A 10 15.60 -12.15 -6.34
C ALA A 10 14.30 -12.30 -5.54
N LEU A 11 13.17 -12.08 -6.21
CA LEU A 11 11.85 -12.37 -5.67
C LEU A 11 11.13 -13.30 -6.64
N LEU A 12 10.67 -14.45 -6.13
CA LEU A 12 9.89 -15.40 -6.91
C LEU A 12 8.41 -15.09 -6.71
N THR A 13 7.72 -14.67 -7.76
CA THR A 13 6.26 -14.46 -7.72
C THR A 13 5.51 -15.64 -8.33
N GLY A 14 4.29 -15.91 -7.84
CA GLY A 14 3.41 -16.96 -8.33
C GLY A 14 3.12 -18.08 -7.34
N ARG A 15 2.31 -19.07 -7.77
CA ARG A 15 1.81 -20.18 -6.92
C ARG A 15 2.86 -21.26 -6.63
N GLN A 16 4.06 -21.15 -7.22
CA GLN A 16 5.14 -22.11 -7.06
C GLN A 16 5.57 -22.13 -5.59
N ARG A 17 5.36 -23.24 -4.87
CA ARG A 17 5.69 -23.36 -3.43
C ARG A 17 7.17 -23.69 -3.18
N ASN A 18 7.81 -24.36 -4.12
CA ASN A 18 9.20 -24.76 -4.01
C ASN A 18 10.10 -23.63 -4.54
N ILE A 19 10.63 -22.86 -3.60
CA ILE A 19 11.68 -21.86 -3.88
C ILE A 19 12.98 -22.64 -4.06
N PRO A 20 13.67 -22.53 -5.21
CA PRO A 20 14.97 -23.16 -5.38
C PRO A 20 15.97 -22.56 -4.38
N THR A 21 16.87 -23.38 -3.84
CA THR A 21 17.81 -22.98 -2.79
C THR A 21 18.70 -21.81 -3.21
N GLN A 22 18.98 -21.65 -4.51
CA GLN A 22 19.88 -20.63 -5.02
C GLN A 22 19.48 -20.17 -6.43
N LEU A 23 19.59 -18.86 -6.71
CA LEU A 23 19.44 -18.32 -8.07
C LEU A 23 20.82 -18.01 -8.64
N HIS A 24 21.21 -18.69 -9.71
CA HIS A 24 22.43 -18.38 -10.44
C HIS A 24 22.14 -17.40 -11.58
N LEU A 25 22.54 -16.14 -11.40
CA LEU A 25 22.43 -15.12 -12.44
C LEU A 25 23.83 -14.78 -12.96
N ARG A 26 24.10 -15.11 -14.23
CA ARG A 26 25.39 -14.84 -14.89
C ARG A 26 26.62 -15.38 -14.13
N GLY A 27 26.49 -16.57 -13.56
CA GLY A 27 27.56 -17.23 -12.80
C GLY A 27 27.77 -16.66 -11.39
N GLN A 28 26.84 -15.84 -10.89
CA GLN A 28 26.85 -15.35 -9.51
C GLN A 28 25.55 -15.73 -8.79
N ASP A 29 25.66 -15.89 -7.49
CA ASP A 29 24.57 -16.38 -6.65
C ASP A 29 23.77 -15.24 -6.07
N VAL A 30 22.49 -15.16 -6.40
CA VAL A 30 21.57 -14.14 -5.92
C VAL A 30 20.64 -14.74 -4.87
N GLU A 31 20.53 -14.04 -3.74
CA GLU A 31 19.66 -14.43 -2.63
C GLU A 31 18.17 -14.22 -2.98
N TRP A 32 17.35 -15.21 -2.61
CA TRP A 32 15.89 -15.08 -2.64
C TRP A 32 15.37 -14.32 -1.42
N LYS A 33 14.50 -13.35 -1.64
CA LYS A 33 13.79 -12.62 -0.58
C LYS A 33 12.28 -12.73 -0.77
N SER A 34 11.56 -12.77 0.34
CA SER A 34 10.09 -12.80 0.37
C SER A 34 9.46 -11.43 0.08
N CYS A 35 10.21 -10.35 0.30
CA CYS A 35 9.84 -8.97 0.03
C CYS A 35 11.09 -8.17 -0.38
N ILE A 36 10.99 -7.37 -1.44
CA ILE A 36 12.08 -6.53 -1.93
C ILE A 36 11.60 -5.11 -2.16
N ARG A 37 12.50 -4.14 -2.03
CA ARG A 37 12.24 -2.75 -2.40
C ARG A 37 12.62 -2.51 -3.85
N TYR A 38 11.65 -2.18 -4.69
CA TYR A 38 11.84 -1.77 -6.08
C TYR A 38 11.24 -0.39 -6.29
N LEU A 39 12.04 0.56 -6.80
CA LEU A 39 11.63 1.95 -7.02
C LEU A 39 10.92 2.58 -5.79
N SER A 40 11.48 2.34 -4.60
CA SER A 40 10.92 2.78 -3.30
C SER A 40 9.63 2.10 -2.83
N VAL A 41 9.10 1.15 -3.60
CA VAL A 41 7.94 0.32 -3.23
C VAL A 41 8.41 -1.02 -2.69
N HIS A 42 7.83 -1.48 -1.58
CA HIS A 42 8.01 -2.85 -1.11
C HIS A 42 7.02 -3.78 -1.79
N ILE A 43 7.55 -4.79 -2.47
CA ILE A 43 6.78 -5.77 -3.24
C ILE A 43 7.01 -7.14 -2.59
N ASP A 44 5.91 -7.83 -2.27
CA ASP A 44 5.96 -9.20 -1.75
C ASP A 44 5.80 -10.27 -2.85
N ARG A 45 5.86 -11.54 -2.44
CA ARG A 45 5.68 -12.71 -3.33
C ARG A 45 4.39 -12.67 -4.16
N SER A 46 3.34 -12.07 -3.61
CA SER A 46 2.02 -11.94 -4.24
C SER A 46 1.92 -10.73 -5.17
N LEU A 47 3.03 -9.98 -5.34
CA LEU A 47 3.07 -8.66 -5.98
C LEU A 47 2.16 -7.64 -5.31
N HIS A 48 1.83 -7.85 -4.04
CA HIS A 48 1.06 -6.88 -3.30
C HIS A 48 1.96 -5.72 -2.89
N MET A 49 1.55 -4.51 -3.26
CA MET A 49 2.06 -3.24 -2.72
C MET A 49 1.38 -2.90 -1.36
N ILE A 50 0.54 -3.82 -0.88
CA ILE A 50 -0.32 -3.69 0.31
C ILE A 50 0.45 -3.37 1.60
N PRO A 51 1.67 -3.87 1.88
CA PRO A 51 2.35 -3.56 3.14
C PRO A 51 2.53 -2.06 3.38
N GLN A 52 2.70 -1.26 2.33
CA GLN A 52 2.75 0.20 2.44
C GLN A 52 1.36 0.79 2.64
N MET A 53 0.37 0.37 1.85
CA MET A 53 -1.01 0.87 1.97
C MET A 53 -1.62 0.57 3.34
N ASP A 54 -1.44 -0.63 3.89
CA ASP A 54 -1.93 -1.00 5.21
C ASP A 54 -1.28 -0.20 6.34
N ASN A 55 0.04 0.04 6.23
CA ASN A 55 0.74 0.87 7.21
C ASN A 55 0.28 2.33 7.14
N GLN A 56 0.07 2.88 5.94
CA GLN A 56 -0.49 4.22 5.79
C GLN A 56 -1.93 4.29 6.32
N ARG A 57 -2.77 3.30 6.00
CA ARG A 57 -4.15 3.18 6.52
C ARG A 57 -4.17 3.17 8.04
N ARG A 58 -3.34 2.35 8.69
CA ARG A 58 -3.22 2.28 10.15
C ARG A 58 -2.78 3.61 10.76
N ARG A 59 -1.81 4.30 10.14
CA ARG A 59 -1.34 5.60 10.63
C ARG A 59 -2.43 6.67 10.54
N LEU A 60 -3.14 6.73 9.42
CA LEU A 60 -4.28 7.63 9.24
C LEU A 60 -5.38 7.33 10.26
N GLN A 61 -5.67 6.04 10.51
CA GLN A 61 -6.67 5.64 11.50
C GLN A 61 -6.27 6.03 12.93
N ALA A 62 -4.98 5.89 13.28
CA ALA A 62 -4.48 6.33 14.56
C ALA A 62 -4.60 7.85 14.74
N GLN A 63 -4.26 8.63 13.70
CA GLN A 63 -4.41 10.09 13.71
C GLN A 63 -5.88 10.51 13.81
N GLN A 64 -6.77 9.90 13.04
CA GLN A 64 -8.20 10.14 13.12
C GLN A 64 -8.73 9.86 14.54
N ASN A 65 -8.36 8.72 15.14
CA ASN A 65 -8.78 8.37 16.50
C ASN A 65 -8.32 9.40 17.55
N MET A 66 -7.10 9.96 17.40
CA MET A 66 -6.64 11.05 18.27
C MET A 66 -7.51 12.30 18.11
N VAL A 67 -7.80 12.70 16.87
CA VAL A 67 -8.62 13.88 16.58
C VAL A 67 -10.05 13.72 17.08
N LEU A 68 -10.67 12.56 16.85
CA LEU A 68 -12.02 12.28 17.34
C LEU A 68 -12.11 12.39 18.86
N ARG A 69 -11.10 11.91 19.58
CA ARG A 69 -11.04 12.05 21.04
C ARG A 69 -10.87 13.50 21.49
N MET A 70 -10.09 14.29 20.76
CA MET A 70 -9.94 15.72 21.07
C MET A 70 -11.26 16.47 20.87
N ILE A 71 -11.99 16.19 19.78
CA ILE A 71 -13.26 16.88 19.47
C ILE A 71 -14.37 16.48 20.42
N ALA A 72 -14.48 15.18 20.73
CA ALA A 72 -15.55 14.68 21.59
C ALA A 72 -15.30 14.95 23.09
N GLU A 73 -14.10 15.44 23.45
CA GLU A 73 -13.65 15.63 24.85
C GLU A 73 -13.86 14.37 25.72
N THR A 74 -13.85 13.19 25.12
CA THR A 74 -14.19 11.92 25.78
C THR A 74 -13.00 11.30 26.49
N GLY A 75 -13.25 10.70 27.67
CA GLY A 75 -12.27 9.90 28.39
C GLY A 75 -11.81 8.64 27.65
N CYS A 76 -10.66 8.09 28.07
CA CYS A 76 -10.00 6.98 27.39
C CYS A 76 -10.79 5.65 27.37
N TYR A 77 -11.83 5.55 28.19
CA TYR A 77 -12.74 4.41 28.34
C TYR A 77 -13.86 4.35 27.28
N VAL A 78 -14.05 5.39 26.48
CA VAL A 78 -14.99 5.37 25.35
C VAL A 78 -14.31 4.76 24.13
N ASN A 79 -14.96 3.76 23.52
CA ASN A 79 -14.45 3.11 22.32
C ASN A 79 -14.51 4.04 21.11
N ASN A 80 -13.49 3.97 20.26
CA ASN A 80 -13.36 4.87 19.09
C ASN A 80 -14.50 4.65 18.06
N ASP A 81 -15.08 3.46 18.00
CA ASP A 81 -16.20 3.15 17.11
C ASP A 81 -17.51 3.83 17.55
N VAL A 82 -17.73 3.99 18.86
CA VAL A 82 -18.87 4.74 19.41
C VAL A 82 -18.75 6.21 19.05
N ILE A 83 -17.57 6.82 19.29
CA ILE A 83 -17.29 8.22 18.95
C ILE A 83 -17.45 8.47 17.44
N ALA A 84 -16.93 7.56 16.61
CA ALA A 84 -17.04 7.69 15.16
C ALA A 84 -18.49 7.61 14.69
N ARG A 85 -19.32 6.74 15.28
CA ARG A 85 -20.76 6.63 14.93
C ARG A 85 -21.54 7.87 15.36
N GLU A 86 -21.28 8.37 16.57
CA GLU A 86 -21.95 9.55 17.13
C GLU A 86 -21.64 10.80 16.30
N LEU A 87 -20.36 10.99 15.95
CA LEU A 87 -19.90 12.08 15.08
C LEU A 87 -20.17 11.83 13.58
N ARG A 88 -20.81 10.70 13.22
CA ARG A 88 -21.10 10.28 11.84
C ARG A 88 -19.89 10.33 10.90
N VAL A 89 -18.74 9.93 11.42
CA VAL A 89 -17.46 9.98 10.72
C VAL A 89 -17.40 8.84 9.72
N GLN A 90 -17.14 9.17 8.46
CA GLN A 90 -16.92 8.18 7.41
C GLN A 90 -15.66 7.35 7.65
N THR A 91 -15.68 6.09 7.18
CA THR A 91 -14.48 5.25 7.24
C THR A 91 -13.41 5.76 6.27
N ILE A 92 -12.14 5.44 6.55
CA ILE A 92 -11.03 5.77 5.64
C ILE A 92 -11.24 5.16 4.26
N GLU A 93 -11.81 3.96 4.19
CA GLU A 93 -12.09 3.26 2.93
C GLU A 93 -13.14 4.01 2.11
N ASP A 94 -14.24 4.43 2.74
CA ASP A 94 -15.28 5.21 2.07
C ASP A 94 -14.75 6.57 1.62
N PHE A 95 -13.90 7.20 2.42
CA PHE A 95 -13.22 8.45 2.05
C PHE A 95 -12.35 8.25 0.81
N VAL A 96 -11.45 7.27 0.83
CA VAL A 96 -10.56 6.99 -0.30
C VAL A 96 -11.38 6.64 -1.54
N ARG A 97 -12.44 5.83 -1.41
CA ARG A 97 -13.35 5.48 -2.52
C ARG A 97 -14.01 6.73 -3.11
N THR A 98 -14.53 7.61 -2.26
CA THR A 98 -15.19 8.85 -2.69
C THR A 98 -14.21 9.78 -3.41
N GLN A 99 -13.00 9.94 -2.88
CA GLN A 99 -11.97 10.77 -3.51
C GLN A 99 -11.49 10.16 -4.84
N ALA A 100 -11.27 8.84 -4.89
CA ALA A 100 -10.88 8.15 -6.10
C ALA A 100 -11.93 8.31 -7.21
N GLN A 101 -13.22 8.16 -6.87
CA GLN A 101 -14.30 8.34 -7.81
C GLN A 101 -14.34 9.78 -8.35
N ARG A 102 -14.29 10.79 -7.46
CA ARG A 102 -14.26 12.20 -7.87
C ARG A 102 -13.07 12.54 -8.77
N LEU A 103 -11.89 12.02 -8.44
CA LEU A 103 -10.69 12.22 -9.25
C LEU A 103 -10.85 11.58 -10.63
N PHE A 104 -11.39 10.37 -10.69
CA PHE A 104 -11.64 9.66 -11.95
C PHE A 104 -12.66 10.39 -12.81
N ASP A 105 -13.79 10.80 -12.23
CA ASP A 105 -14.83 11.56 -12.92
C ASP A 105 -14.25 12.89 -13.43
N SER A 106 -13.47 13.60 -12.61
CA SER A 106 -12.81 14.85 -13.02
C SER A 106 -11.79 14.65 -14.16
N ALA A 107 -11.13 13.50 -14.22
CA ALA A 107 -10.18 13.19 -15.29
C ALA A 107 -10.89 12.81 -16.60
N ASN A 108 -12.15 12.34 -16.54
CA ASN A 108 -12.96 11.98 -17.71
C ASN A 108 -13.75 13.17 -18.28
N GLU A 109 -14.04 14.18 -17.46
CA GLU A 109 -14.70 15.42 -17.87
C GLU A 109 -13.79 16.32 -18.74
N ASP A 110 -12.48 16.04 -18.77
CA ASP A 110 -11.52 16.72 -19.64
C ASP A 110 -11.32 15.88 -20.91
N PRO A 111 -11.91 16.26 -22.07
CA PRO A 111 -11.72 15.52 -23.31
C PRO A 111 -10.27 15.72 -23.73
N MET A 112 -9.40 14.76 -23.39
CA MET A 112 -8.01 14.71 -23.86
C MET A 112 -7.99 14.98 -25.38
N PRO A 113 -7.60 16.19 -25.83
CA PRO A 113 -7.67 16.52 -27.24
C PRO A 113 -6.36 16.07 -27.88
N SER A 114 -6.15 14.75 -28.00
CA SER A 114 -5.26 14.12 -29.00
C SER A 114 -5.05 12.63 -28.72
N LEU A 115 -5.98 11.80 -29.20
CA LEU A 115 -5.63 10.49 -29.79
C LEU A 115 -6.25 10.44 -31.19
N TYR A 116 -5.85 11.40 -32.02
CA TYR A 116 -5.86 11.24 -33.48
C TYR A 116 -4.40 11.07 -33.88
N ILE A 117 -3.98 9.80 -34.02
CA ILE A 117 -2.84 9.38 -34.83
C ILE A 117 -3.41 8.48 -35.91
#